data_AF-A0AAW9W858-F1
#
_entry.id   AF-A0AAW9W858-F1
#
_cell.length_a   1.000
_cell.length_b   1.000
_cell.length_c   1.000
_cell.angle_alpha   90.00
_cell.angle_beta   90.00
_cell.angle_gamma   90.00
#
_symmetry.space_group_name_H-M   'P 1'
#
loop_
_entity.id
_entity.type
_entity.pdbx_description
1 polymer ?
#
loop_
_entity_poly.entity_id
_entity_poly.type
_entity_poly.pdbx_seq_one_letter_code
_entity_poly.pdbx_strand_id
1 'polypeptide(L)'
;MKKKLKSVVVKRVMWTICFIFVYILGSRLTLPFVNVNDTSFLGGNAAFLAFSTAMTGGNLRSLSLFSVGLSPWMSAMILWQMFSMSKKLGLGNLPLEI
;
A
#
# COMPACT_ATOMS: atom_id res chain seq x y z
N MET A 1 36.47 6.49 17.51
CA MET A 1 35.74 7.07 16.35
C MET A 1 34.54 6.19 15.96
N LYS A 2 33.31 6.42 16.49
CA LYS A 2 32.08 5.66 16.07
C LYS A 2 30.75 6.45 16.13
N LYS A 3 30.77 7.79 16.01
CA LYS A 3 29.54 8.61 16.19
C LYS A 3 28.81 9.01 14.89
N LYS A 4 29.44 8.96 13.71
CA LYS A 4 28.80 9.41 12.45
C LYS A 4 27.77 8.43 11.86
N LEU A 5 27.91 7.12 12.10
CA LEU A 5 27.01 6.11 11.51
C LEU A 5 25.61 6.10 12.15
N LYS A 6 25.52 6.39 13.47
CA LYS A 6 24.23 6.47 14.17
C LYS A 6 23.31 7.54 13.56
N SER A 7 23.84 8.70 13.17
CA SER A 7 22.96 9.81 12.76
C SER A 7 22.28 9.55 11.41
N VAL A 8 22.95 8.87 10.46
CA VAL A 8 22.37 8.54 9.15
C VAL A 8 21.28 7.48 9.29
N VAL A 9 21.54 6.43 10.08
CA VAL A 9 20.55 5.38 10.33
C VAL A 9 19.35 5.92 11.10
N VAL A 10 19.58 6.72 12.15
CA VAL A 10 18.50 7.33 12.94
C VAL A 10 17.65 8.28 12.09
N LYS A 11 18.25 9.08 11.19
CA LYS A 11 17.47 9.93 10.25
C LYS A 11 16.58 9.10 9.32
N ARG A 12 17.10 8.00 8.75
CA ARG A 12 16.32 7.11 7.88
C ARG A 12 15.20 6.41 8.63
N VAL A 13 15.48 5.92 9.84
CA VAL A 13 14.48 5.26 10.70
C VAL A 13 13.38 6.24 11.12
N MET A 14 13.75 7.48 11.48
CA MET A 14 12.77 8.52 11.82
C MET A 14 11.88 8.88 10.62
N TRP A 15 12.43 8.87 9.41
CA TRP A 15 11.66 9.06 8.18
C TRP A 15 10.67 7.92 7.94
N THR A 16 11.09 6.66 8.09
CA THR A 16 10.18 5.50 7.96
C THR A 16 9.07 5.51 9.01
N ILE A 17 9.36 5.95 10.24
CA ILE A 17 8.37 6.11 11.31
C ILE A 17 7.39 7.25 11.01
N CYS A 18 7.85 8.35 10.42
CA CYS A 18 6.94 9.41 9.97
C CYS A 18 5.95 8.87 8.92
N PHE A 19 6.42 8.08 7.95
CA PHE A 19 5.56 7.44 6.96
C PHE A 19 4.56 6.46 7.57
N ILE A 20 4.98 5.62 8.53
CA ILE A 20 4.06 4.71 9.23
C ILE A 20 2.99 5.49 10.00
N PHE A 21 3.36 6.65 10.57
CA PHE A 21 2.44 7.50 11.31
C PHE A 21 1.37 8.11 10.40
N VAL A 22 1.76 8.63 9.23
CA VAL A 22 0.82 9.13 8.22
C VAL A 22 -0.10 8.01 7.73
N TYR A 23 0.43 6.81 7.50
CA TYR A 23 -0.37 5.64 7.13
C TYR A 23 -1.42 5.30 8.19
N ILE A 24 -1.02 5.29 9.47
CA ILE A 24 -1.94 5.03 10.58
C ILE A 24 -3.01 6.13 10.67
N LEU A 25 -2.64 7.41 10.59
CA LEU A 25 -3.60 8.52 10.60
C LEU A 25 -4.61 8.40 9.45
N GLY A 26 -4.12 8.09 8.26
CA GLY A 26 -4.97 7.87 7.10
C GLY A 26 -5.90 6.66 7.24
N SER A 27 -5.43 5.59 7.89
CA SER A 27 -6.25 4.40 8.16
C SER A 27 -7.37 4.66 9.17
N ARG A 28 -7.23 5.69 10.00
CA ARG A 28 -8.27 6.17 10.92
C ARG A 28 -9.25 7.12 10.24
N LEU A 29 -8.89 7.69 9.10
CA LEU A 29 -9.79 8.52 8.29
C LEU A 29 -10.73 7.60 7.50
N THR A 30 -11.84 7.25 8.16
CA THR A 30 -12.93 6.47 7.57
C THR A 30 -13.59 7.28 6.45
N LEU A 31 -13.91 6.62 5.35
CA LEU A 31 -14.57 7.27 4.21
C LEU A 31 -15.95 7.77 4.63
N PRO A 32 -16.29 9.05 4.37
CA PRO A 32 -17.54 9.65 4.83
C PRO A 32 -18.76 9.22 3.99
N PHE A 33 -18.87 7.96 3.57
CA PHE A 33 -20.01 7.43 2.81
C PHE A 33 -20.21 5.93 3.01
N VAL A 34 -19.62 5.34 4.06
CA VAL A 34 -19.61 3.90 4.28
C VAL A 34 -20.22 3.58 5.64
N ASN A 35 -21.33 2.83 5.64
CA ASN A 35 -22.00 2.45 6.87
C ASN A 35 -21.37 1.17 7.42
N VAL A 36 -20.42 1.30 8.35
CA VAL A 36 -19.73 0.16 8.99
C VAL A 36 -20.66 -0.73 9.83
N ASN A 37 -21.91 -0.30 10.07
CA ASN A 37 -22.90 -1.03 10.85
C ASN A 37 -23.78 -1.95 10.00
N ASP A 38 -23.75 -1.80 8.68
CA ASP A 38 -24.52 -2.66 7.77
C ASP A 38 -23.73 -3.95 7.49
N THR A 39 -23.86 -4.93 8.39
CA THR A 39 -23.36 -6.31 8.20
C THR A 39 -23.97 -7.00 6.98
N SER A 40 -24.96 -6.39 6.33
CA SER A 40 -25.57 -6.82 5.07
C SER A 40 -24.62 -6.73 3.87
N PHE A 41 -23.55 -5.93 3.92
CA PHE A 41 -22.54 -5.86 2.84
C PHE A 41 -21.68 -7.13 2.74
N LEU A 42 -21.60 -7.93 3.80
CA LEU A 42 -20.80 -9.16 3.87
C LEU A 42 -21.66 -10.43 3.77
N GLY A 43 -22.96 -10.32 3.47
CA GLY A 43 -23.86 -11.46 3.36
C GLY A 43 -23.36 -12.53 2.37
N GLY A 44 -23.32 -13.79 2.83
CA GLY A 44 -23.01 -14.99 2.01
C GLY A 44 -21.52 -15.23 1.71
N ASN A 45 -20.75 -14.20 1.37
CA ASN A 45 -19.35 -14.31 0.93
C ASN A 45 -18.33 -13.63 1.88
N ALA A 46 -18.74 -13.26 3.09
CA ALA A 46 -17.88 -12.65 4.12
C ALA A 46 -16.53 -13.36 4.29
N ALA A 47 -16.55 -14.70 4.30
CA ALA A 47 -15.36 -15.50 4.54
C ALA A 47 -14.32 -15.37 3.41
N PHE A 48 -14.77 -15.39 2.16
CA PHE A 48 -13.88 -15.23 1.00
C PHE A 48 -13.34 -13.80 0.91
N LEU A 49 -14.18 -12.80 1.15
CA LEU A 49 -13.75 -11.40 1.21
C LEU A 49 -12.75 -11.16 2.35
N ALA A 50 -13.03 -11.68 3.55
CA ALA A 50 -12.12 -11.58 4.69
C ALA A 50 -10.77 -12.24 4.38
N PHE A 51 -10.79 -13.43 3.77
CA PHE A 51 -9.58 -14.13 3.34
C PHE A 51 -8.79 -13.32 2.30
N SER A 52 -9.45 -12.82 1.25
CA SER A 52 -8.82 -11.99 0.22
C SER A 52 -8.22 -10.69 0.79
N THR A 53 -8.90 -10.06 1.76
CA THR A 53 -8.38 -8.87 2.43
C THR A 53 -7.19 -9.17 3.32
N ALA A 54 -7.20 -10.31 4.03
CA ALA A 54 -6.07 -10.73 4.84
C ALA A 54 -4.84 -11.02 3.96
N MET A 55 -5.04 -11.63 2.79
CA MET A 55 -3.96 -11.89 1.82
C MET A 55 -3.39 -10.62 1.21
N THR A 56 -4.22 -9.60 0.97
CA THR A 56 -3.81 -8.32 0.36
C THR A 56 -3.37 -7.27 1.40
N GLY A 57 -3.46 -7.58 2.70
CA GLY A 57 -3.13 -6.68 3.80
C GLY A 57 -4.13 -5.54 3.99
N GLY A 58 -5.33 -5.66 3.42
CA GLY A 58 -6.42 -4.69 3.53
C GLY A 58 -7.36 -4.98 4.71
N ASN A 59 -8.20 -4.00 5.05
CA ASN A 59 -9.20 -4.11 6.10
C ASN A 59 -10.57 -3.60 5.59
N LEU A 60 -11.31 -4.46 4.87
CA LEU A 60 -12.66 -4.13 4.41
C LEU A 60 -13.71 -4.13 5.54
N ARG A 61 -13.36 -4.57 6.74
CA ARG A 61 -14.25 -4.52 7.92
C ARG A 61 -14.37 -3.10 8.48
N SER A 62 -13.38 -2.24 8.23
CA SER A 62 -13.43 -0.80 8.48
C SER A 62 -12.88 -0.06 7.27
N LEU A 63 -13.77 0.25 6.32
CA LEU A 63 -13.46 0.94 5.08
C LEU A 63 -12.91 2.35 5.34
N SER A 64 -11.57 2.47 5.34
CA SER A 64 -10.80 3.71 5.42
C SER A 64 -10.12 4.05 4.08
N LEU A 65 -9.52 5.24 3.96
CA LEU A 65 -8.73 5.62 2.78
C LEU A 65 -7.62 4.62 2.44
N PHE A 66 -7.13 3.87 3.42
CA PHE A 66 -6.11 2.84 3.25
C PHE A 66 -6.67 1.42 3.44
N SER A 67 -7.99 1.24 3.26
CA SER A 67 -8.66 -0.07 3.41
C SER A 67 -8.11 -1.15 2.49
N VAL A 68 -7.59 -0.78 1.32
CA VAL A 68 -7.00 -1.69 0.32
C VAL A 68 -5.48 -1.84 0.54
N GLY A 69 -4.92 -1.09 1.51
CA GLY A 69 -3.51 -1.13 1.90
C GLY A 69 -2.58 -0.67 0.78
N LEU A 70 -1.41 -1.31 0.71
CA LEU A 70 -0.41 -1.10 -0.34
C LEU A 70 -0.68 -1.92 -1.61
N SER A 71 -1.72 -2.77 -1.62
CA SER A 71 -2.00 -3.66 -2.75
C SER A 71 -2.23 -2.95 -4.09
N PRO A 72 -2.86 -1.76 -4.17
CA PRO A 72 -3.00 -1.04 -5.45
C PRO A 72 -1.66 -0.58 -6.00
N TRP A 73 -0.74 -0.18 -5.12
CA TRP A 73 0.62 0.22 -5.51
C TRP A 73 1.41 -0.97 -6.05
N MET A 74 1.29 -2.14 -5.39
CA MET A 74 1.91 -3.37 -5.88
C MET A 74 1.37 -3.79 -7.24
N SER A 75 0.04 -3.75 -7.43
CA SER A 75 -0.58 -4.05 -8.72
C SER A 75 -0.16 -3.05 -9.80
N ALA A 76 -0.07 -1.75 -9.49
CA ALA A 76 0.41 -0.73 -10.41
C ALA A 76 1.88 -0.97 -10.81
N MET A 77 2.73 -1.40 -9.88
CA MET A 77 4.13 -1.72 -10.18
C MET A 77 4.26 -2.96 -11.07
N ILE A 78 3.43 -3.98 -10.88
CA ILE A 78 3.37 -5.13 -11.80
C ILE A 78 2.94 -4.67 -13.19
N LEU A 79 1.88 -3.85 -13.29
CA LEU A 79 1.43 -3.29 -14.57
C LEU A 79 2.52 -2.44 -15.22
N TRP A 80 3.23 -1.62 -14.44
CA TRP A 80 4.34 -0.80 -14.91
C TRP A 80 5.52 -1.64 -15.41
N GLN A 81 5.88 -2.71 -14.69
CA GLN A 81 6.90 -3.66 -15.11
C GLN A 81 6.49 -4.39 -16.40
N MET A 82 5.23 -4.85 -16.48
CA MET A 82 4.71 -5.49 -17.69
C MET A 82 4.70 -4.51 -18.88
N PHE A 83 4.32 -3.26 -18.66
CA PHE A 83 4.37 -2.22 -19.67
C PHE A 83 5.81 -1.92 -20.12
N SER A 84 6.73 -1.74 -19.17
CA SER A 84 8.15 -1.47 -19.44
C SER A 84 8.86 -2.64 -20.14
N MET A 85 8.48 -3.88 -19.83
CA MET A 85 9.04 -5.09 -20.46
C MET A 85 8.34 -5.43 -21.79
N SER A 86 7.18 -4.81 -22.08
CA SER A 86 6.50 -4.96 -23.36
C SER A 86 7.30 -4.27 -24.46
N LYS A 87 8.25 -5.05 -24.98
CA LYS A 87 9.23 -4.77 -26.04
C LYS A 87 8.63 -4.26 -27.38
N LYS A 88 7.31 -4.05 -27.46
CA LYS A 88 6.61 -3.54 -28.65
C LYS A 88 6.61 -2.01 -28.75
N LEU A 89 7.03 -1.31 -27.69
CA LEU A 89 7.32 0.12 -27.70
C LEU A 89 8.83 0.25 -27.54
N GLY A 90 9.54 0.70 -28.58
CA GLY A 90 11.02 0.68 -28.71
C GLY A 90 11.80 1.54 -27.69
N LEU A 91 11.61 1.32 -26.41
CA LEU A 91 12.28 1.96 -25.27
C LEU A 91 13.56 1.21 -24.86
N GLY A 92 14.23 0.56 -25.81
CA GLY A 92 15.53 -0.08 -25.59
C GLY A 92 16.72 0.90 -25.45
N ASN A 93 16.47 2.22 -25.47
CA ASN A 93 17.51 3.26 -25.46
C ASN A 93 17.39 4.29 -24.33
N LEU A 94 16.57 4.05 -23.30
CA LEU A 94 16.61 4.92 -22.13
C LEU A 94 17.69 4.41 -21.17
N PRO A 95 18.74 5.21 -20.89
CA PRO A 95 19.77 4.81 -19.96
C PRO A 95 19.12 4.56 -18.60
N LEU A 96 19.33 3.34 -18.09
CA LEU A 96 19.01 2.99 -16.72
C LEU A 96 19.98 3.78 -15.82
N GLU A 97 19.58 4.99 -15.41
CA GLU A 97 20.21 5.66 -14.29
C GLU A 97 19.74 4.98 -13.01
N ILE A 98 20.69 4.25 -12.42
CA ILE A 98 20.65 3.59 -11.11
C ILE A 98 20.61 4.65 -10.01
#